data_AF-A0A7G8H444-F1
#
_entry.id   AF-A0A7G8H444-F1
#
_cell.length_a   1.000
_cell.length_b   1.000
_cell.length_c   1.000
_cell.angle_alpha   90.00
_cell.angle_beta   90.00
_cell.angle_gamma   90.00
#
_symmetry.space_group_name_H-M   'P 1'
#
loop_
_entity.id
_entity.type
_entity.pdbx_description
1 polymer ?
#
loop_
_entity_poly.entity_id
_entity_poly.type
_entity_poly.pdbx_seq_one_letter_code
_entity_poly.pdbx_strand_id
1 'polypeptide(L)'
;MDNSSEPVRHLSAIVGIGLLLIGLVVFGVVQQKAWSHQTELTQRFEACMESAPFKTSLKVPRPEAVLTDEQLQIHFDDFDQTLKETGLPPIWNGKTLVPWTEFHKNSIEFASQCHGQLGIDQPQRQLKGTYAKPVWDPNSPIWRQAD
;
A
#
# COMPACT_ATOMS: atom_id res chain seq x y z
N MET A 1 -21.44 -22.66 65.67
CA MET A 1 -21.48 -23.49 64.46
C MET A 1 -22.91 -23.39 63.94
N ASP A 2 -23.23 -22.79 62.80
CA ASP A 2 -22.42 -22.38 61.66
C ASP A 2 -23.03 -21.16 60.95
N ASN A 3 -22.16 -20.27 60.47
CA ASN A 3 -22.50 -19.08 59.70
C ASN A 3 -22.96 -19.49 58.28
N SER A 4 -24.25 -19.36 58.00
CA SER A 4 -24.77 -19.45 56.64
C SER A 4 -24.63 -18.11 55.92
N SER A 5 -23.43 -17.83 55.42
CA SER A 5 -23.20 -16.67 54.56
C SER A 5 -22.29 -17.06 53.40
N GLU A 6 -22.80 -17.82 52.42
CA GLU A 6 -22.21 -17.87 51.06
C GLU A 6 -23.08 -18.61 50.02
N PRO A 7 -24.12 -17.97 49.46
CA PRO A 7 -24.59 -18.33 48.12
C PRO A 7 -24.31 -17.22 47.08
N VAL A 8 -24.04 -15.99 47.51
CA VAL A 8 -23.98 -14.81 46.63
C VAL A 8 -22.62 -14.65 45.94
N ARG A 9 -21.51 -15.06 46.58
CA ARG A 9 -20.14 -14.94 46.04
C ARG A 9 -19.86 -15.90 44.87
N HIS A 10 -20.43 -17.10 44.90
CA HIS A 10 -20.23 -18.08 43.83
C HIS A 10 -21.01 -17.74 42.55
N LEU A 11 -22.25 -17.24 42.68
CA LEU A 11 -23.05 -16.80 41.54
C LEU A 11 -22.43 -15.59 40.82
N SER A 12 -21.93 -14.62 41.57
CA SER A 12 -21.24 -13.45 41.01
C SER A 12 -19.91 -13.80 40.34
N ALA A 13 -19.15 -14.76 40.88
CA ALA A 13 -17.94 -15.28 40.24
C ALA A 13 -18.22 -16.04 38.93
N ILE A 14 -19.26 -16.89 38.89
CA ILE A 14 -19.65 -17.64 37.69
C ILE A 14 -20.14 -16.70 36.57
N VAL A 15 -20.95 -15.69 36.93
CA VAL A 15 -21.41 -14.67 35.97
C VAL A 15 -20.22 -13.85 35.44
N GLY A 16 -19.28 -13.48 36.31
CA GLY A 16 -18.05 -12.78 35.91
C GLY A 16 -17.17 -13.57 34.93
N ILE A 17 -16.96 -14.87 35.19
CA ILE A 17 -16.19 -15.76 34.30
C ILE A 17 -16.90 -15.96 32.95
N GLY A 18 -18.23 -16.16 32.96
CA GLY A 18 -19.02 -16.28 31.75
C GLY A 18 -18.94 -15.05 30.85
N LEU A 19 -19.07 -13.84 31.44
CA LEU A 19 -18.94 -12.58 30.71
C LEU A 19 -17.52 -12.38 30.17
N LEU A 20 -16.49 -12.79 30.91
CA LEU A 20 -15.09 -12.67 30.49
C LEU A 20 -14.75 -13.60 29.32
N LEU A 21 -15.28 -14.82 29.31
CA LEU A 21 -15.14 -15.76 28.19
C LEU A 21 -15.89 -15.27 26.95
N ILE A 22 -17.12 -14.75 27.09
CA ILE A 22 -17.85 -14.14 25.97
C ILE A 22 -17.08 -12.93 25.43
N GLY A 23 -16.54 -12.08 26.31
CA GLY A 23 -15.68 -10.97 25.94
C GLY A 23 -14.49 -11.43 25.09
N LEU A 24 -13.71 -12.40 25.57
CA LEU A 24 -12.54 -12.93 24.85
C LEU A 24 -12.90 -13.51 23.48
N VAL A 25 -14.01 -14.24 23.36
CA VAL A 25 -14.48 -14.79 22.08
C VAL A 25 -14.87 -13.67 21.11
N VAL A 26 -15.64 -12.68 21.57
CA VAL A 26 -16.06 -11.54 20.72
C VAL A 26 -14.83 -10.72 20.29
N PHE A 27 -13.90 -10.43 21.20
CA PHE A 27 -12.66 -9.73 20.88
C PHE A 27 -11.80 -10.51 19.86
N GLY A 28 -11.67 -11.83 20.03
CA GLY A 28 -10.94 -12.70 19.12
C GLY A 28 -11.55 -12.73 17.70
N VAL A 29 -12.87 -12.89 17.59
CA VAL A 29 -13.59 -12.91 16.30
C VAL A 29 -13.51 -11.56 15.60
N VAL A 30 -13.66 -10.45 16.33
CA VAL A 30 -13.55 -9.09 15.76
C VAL A 30 -12.14 -8.83 15.24
N GLN A 31 -11.09 -9.22 15.98
CA GLN A 31 -9.70 -9.10 15.50
C GLN A 31 -9.46 -9.93 14.24
N GLN A 32 -9.91 -11.18 14.20
CA GLN A 32 -9.76 -12.03 13.01
C GLN A 32 -10.45 -11.43 11.79
N LYS A 33 -11.68 -10.92 11.95
CA LYS A 33 -12.44 -10.31 10.86
C LYS A 33 -11.82 -8.99 10.38
N ALA A 34 -11.30 -8.18 11.29
CA ALA A 34 -10.58 -6.95 10.93
C ALA A 34 -9.29 -7.28 10.17
N TRP A 35 -8.54 -8.29 10.61
CA TRP A 35 -7.32 -8.73 9.94
C TRP A 35 -7.59 -9.33 8.56
N SER A 36 -8.66 -10.13 8.41
CA SER A 36 -9.04 -10.69 7.12
C SER A 36 -9.47 -9.59 6.15
N HIS A 37 -10.24 -8.62 6.62
CA HIS A 37 -10.67 -7.48 5.80
C HIS A 37 -9.49 -6.62 5.34
N GLN A 38 -8.55 -6.31 6.24
CA GLN A 38 -7.36 -5.54 5.89
C GLN A 38 -6.49 -6.27 4.86
N THR A 39 -6.35 -7.60 4.98
CA THR A 39 -5.61 -8.42 4.00
C THR A 39 -6.31 -8.45 2.64
N GLU A 40 -7.63 -8.66 2.61
CA GLU A 40 -8.42 -8.66 1.37
C GLU A 40 -8.36 -7.30 0.67
N LEU A 41 -8.52 -6.20 1.42
CA LEU A 41 -8.42 -4.85 0.89
C LEU A 41 -7.03 -4.57 0.30
N THR A 42 -5.98 -5.05 0.97
CA THR A 42 -4.60 -4.94 0.45
C THR A 42 -4.42 -5.70 -0.85
N GLN A 43 -4.94 -6.94 -0.96
CA GLN A 43 -4.87 -7.72 -2.19
C GLN A 43 -5.63 -7.06 -3.35
N ARG A 44 -6.79 -6.46 -3.07
CA ARG A 44 -7.56 -5.71 -4.08
C ARG A 44 -6.82 -4.45 -4.53
N PHE A 45 -6.17 -3.75 -3.59
CA PHE A 45 -5.33 -2.60 -3.91
C PHE A 45 -4.13 -3.01 -4.77
N GLU A 46 -3.45 -4.10 -4.41
CA GLU A 46 -2.37 -4.70 -5.20
C GLU A 46 -2.80 -5.02 -6.63
N ALA A 47 -3.96 -5.66 -6.79
CA ALA A 47 -4.51 -5.98 -8.10
C ALA A 47 -4.83 -4.73 -8.91
N CYS A 48 -5.33 -3.66 -8.28
CA CYS A 48 -5.56 -2.39 -8.94
C CYS A 48 -4.23 -1.78 -9.44
N MET A 49 -3.19 -1.81 -8.61
CA MET A 49 -1.86 -1.27 -8.92
C MET A 49 -1.06 -2.05 -9.97
N GLU A 50 -1.51 -3.25 -10.41
CA GLU A 50 -0.73 -4.08 -11.35
C GLU A 50 -0.54 -3.43 -12.73
N SER A 51 -1.41 -2.50 -13.13
CA SER A 51 -1.28 -1.71 -14.35
C SER A 51 -0.65 -0.33 -14.14
N ALA A 52 -0.23 -0.01 -12.91
CA ALA A 52 0.42 1.26 -12.62
C ALA A 52 1.77 1.39 -13.36
N PRO A 53 2.18 2.62 -13.76
CA PRO A 53 3.42 2.85 -14.50
C PRO A 53 4.66 2.18 -13.89
N PHE A 54 4.77 2.20 -12.55
CA PHE A 54 5.89 1.57 -11.84
C PHE A 54 5.93 0.04 -11.89
N LYS A 55 4.77 -0.63 -12.02
CA LYS A 55 4.72 -2.09 -12.20
C LYS A 55 5.05 -2.47 -13.64
N THR A 56 4.55 -1.68 -14.59
CA THR A 56 4.75 -1.96 -16.00
C THR A 56 6.21 -1.74 -16.42
N SER A 57 6.89 -0.72 -15.90
CA SER A 57 8.31 -0.46 -16.22
C SER A 57 9.27 -1.55 -15.70
N LEU A 58 8.86 -2.35 -14.71
CA LEU A 58 9.64 -3.51 -14.25
C LEU A 58 9.50 -4.73 -15.16
N LYS A 59 8.50 -4.75 -16.05
CA LYS A 59 8.16 -5.90 -16.90
C LYS A 59 8.56 -5.70 -18.37
N VAL A 60 9.10 -4.53 -18.73
CA VAL A 60 9.49 -4.24 -20.11
C VAL A 60 10.91 -4.72 -20.42
N PRO A 61 11.18 -5.14 -21.66
CA PRO A 61 12.54 -5.45 -22.09
C PRO A 61 13.46 -4.25 -21.90
N ARG A 62 14.74 -4.52 -21.61
CA ARG A 62 15.76 -3.48 -21.58
C ARG A 62 15.92 -2.87 -22.99
N PRO A 63 16.30 -1.58 -23.10
CA PRO A 63 16.45 -0.90 -24.38
C PRO A 63 17.34 -1.67 -25.36
N GLU A 64 18.46 -2.24 -24.89
CA GLU A 64 19.44 -2.97 -25.71
C GLU A 64 18.87 -4.26 -26.35
N ALA A 65 17.76 -4.77 -25.84
CA ALA A 65 17.12 -5.97 -26.39
C ALA A 65 16.12 -5.65 -27.52
N VAL A 66 15.74 -4.38 -27.70
CA VAL A 66 14.63 -3.98 -28.59
C VAL A 66 14.98 -2.83 -29.55
N LEU A 67 16.00 -2.05 -29.24
CA LEU A 67 16.49 -0.94 -30.06
C LEU A 67 17.61 -1.41 -31.00
N THR A 68 17.71 -0.78 -32.17
CA THR A 68 18.91 -0.90 -33.03
C THR A 68 20.09 -0.12 -32.44
N ASP A 69 21.30 -0.34 -32.95
CA ASP A 69 22.50 0.38 -32.49
C ASP A 69 22.36 1.90 -32.65
N GLU A 70 21.80 2.39 -33.77
CA GLU A 70 21.57 3.82 -33.96
C GLU A 70 20.53 4.39 -32.98
N GLN A 71 19.47 3.62 -32.72
CA GLN A 71 18.43 4.01 -31.75
C GLN A 71 18.97 4.00 -30.32
N LEU A 72 19.87 3.07 -30.00
CA LEU A 72 20.47 2.95 -28.69
C LEU A 72 21.42 4.12 -28.40
N GLN A 73 22.16 4.60 -29.40
CA GLN A 73 22.95 5.82 -29.25
C GLN A 73 22.06 7.03 -28.92
N ILE A 74 20.98 7.23 -29.69
CA ILE A 74 20.02 8.31 -29.43
C ILE A 74 19.41 8.17 -28.02
N HIS A 75 19.08 6.95 -27.61
CA HIS A 75 18.54 6.68 -26.28
C HIS A 75 19.51 7.11 -25.16
N PHE A 76 20.81 6.84 -25.29
CA PHE A 76 21.80 7.28 -24.30
C PHE A 76 22.00 8.80 -24.32
N ASP A 77 22.00 9.42 -25.50
CA ASP A 77 22.10 10.88 -25.61
C ASP A 77 20.90 11.57 -24.92
N ASP A 78 19.68 11.06 -25.13
CA ASP A 78 18.45 11.54 -24.49
C ASP A 78 18.47 11.30 -22.96
N PHE A 79 19.03 10.17 -22.52
CA PHE A 79 19.22 9.85 -21.11
C PHE A 79 20.11 10.90 -20.44
N ASP A 80 21.28 11.15 -21.00
CA ASP A 80 22.26 12.08 -20.47
C ASP A 80 21.72 13.52 -20.45
N GLN A 81 21.01 13.91 -21.51
CA GLN A 81 20.36 15.22 -21.58
C GLN A 81 19.31 15.38 -20.47
N THR A 82 18.43 14.40 -20.28
CA THR A 82 17.38 14.47 -19.24
C THR A 82 17.98 14.47 -17.84
N LEU A 83 19.02 13.67 -17.60
CA LEU A 83 19.74 13.65 -16.32
C LEU A 83 20.39 15.00 -16.04
N LYS A 84 20.98 15.64 -17.06
CA LYS A 84 21.60 16.97 -16.94
C LYS A 84 20.56 18.06 -16.64
N GLU A 85 19.39 18.00 -17.28
CA GLU A 85 18.33 18.99 -17.11
C GLU A 85 17.60 18.87 -15.76
N THR A 86 17.32 17.64 -15.34
CA THR A 86 16.48 17.38 -14.16
C THR A 86 17.27 17.00 -12.91
N GLY A 87 18.54 16.63 -13.06
CA GLY A 87 19.37 16.06 -11.99
C GLY A 87 18.98 14.62 -11.59
N LEU A 88 18.00 14.01 -12.27
CA LEU A 88 17.46 12.69 -11.94
C LEU A 88 17.49 11.77 -13.16
N PRO A 89 17.83 10.48 -12.98
CA PRO A 89 17.85 9.53 -14.09
C PRO A 89 16.42 9.28 -14.60
N PRO A 90 16.16 9.45 -15.91
CA PRO A 90 14.85 9.12 -16.47
C PRO A 90 14.58 7.62 -16.43
N ILE A 91 13.30 7.25 -16.57
CA ILE A 91 12.84 5.87 -16.52
C ILE A 91 12.43 5.40 -17.90
N TRP A 92 13.00 4.26 -18.31
CA TRP A 92 12.54 3.53 -19.48
C TRP A 92 11.18 2.88 -19.21
N ASN A 93 10.17 3.21 -20.03
CA ASN A 93 8.83 2.64 -19.90
C ASN A 93 8.52 1.52 -20.93
N GLY A 94 9.53 1.04 -21.66
CA GLY A 94 9.38 0.07 -22.75
C GLY A 94 9.22 0.69 -24.13
N LYS A 95 9.07 2.01 -24.20
CA LYS A 95 8.94 2.77 -25.46
C LYS A 95 9.82 4.01 -25.50
N THR A 96 9.88 4.77 -24.41
CA THR A 96 10.63 6.02 -24.31
C THR A 96 11.16 6.25 -22.90
N LEU A 97 12.06 7.22 -22.76
CA LEU A 97 12.52 7.74 -21.48
C LEU A 97 11.49 8.73 -20.94
N VAL A 98 11.10 8.54 -19.69
CA VAL A 98 10.15 9.40 -18.97
C VAL A 98 10.90 10.08 -17.82
N PRO A 99 10.78 11.41 -17.64
CA PRO A 99 11.35 12.09 -16.49
C PRO A 99 10.91 11.44 -15.17
N TRP A 100 11.85 11.27 -14.24
CA TRP A 100 11.59 10.60 -12.95
C TRP A 100 10.42 11.22 -12.18
N THR A 101 10.34 12.56 -12.20
CA THR A 101 9.32 13.34 -11.51
C THR A 101 7.92 13.08 -12.09
N GLU A 102 7.79 13.09 -13.41
CA GLU A 102 6.54 12.77 -14.09
C GLU A 102 6.13 11.31 -13.84
N PHE A 103 7.09 10.38 -13.93
CA PHE A 103 6.85 8.97 -13.67
C PHE A 103 6.33 8.72 -12.24
N HIS A 104 6.92 9.39 -11.24
CA HIS A 104 6.45 9.30 -9.86
C HIS A 104 5.07 9.91 -9.69
N LYS A 105 4.86 11.13 -10.20
CA LYS A 105 3.56 11.81 -10.14
C LYS A 105 2.45 10.92 -10.71
N ASN A 106 2.64 10.35 -11.90
CA ASN A 106 1.67 9.48 -12.55
C ASN A 106 1.41 8.20 -11.74
N SER A 107 2.45 7.64 -11.10
CA SER A 107 2.30 6.45 -10.24
C SER A 107 1.49 6.75 -8.97
N ILE A 108 1.66 7.94 -8.38
CA ILE A 108 0.90 8.36 -7.19
C ILE A 108 -0.53 8.76 -7.54
N GLU A 109 -0.75 9.40 -8.68
CA GLU A 109 -2.09 9.68 -9.18
C GLU A 109 -2.87 8.38 -9.43
N PHE A 110 -2.21 7.38 -10.02
CA PHE A 110 -2.79 6.05 -10.19
C PHE A 110 -3.14 5.40 -8.83
N ALA A 111 -2.24 5.49 -7.84
CA ALA A 111 -2.51 5.01 -6.48
C ALA A 111 -3.75 5.71 -5.87
N SER A 112 -3.87 7.02 -6.08
CA SER A 112 -5.03 7.81 -5.64
C SER A 112 -6.34 7.33 -6.27
N GLN A 113 -6.32 6.96 -7.56
CA GLN A 113 -7.49 6.41 -8.24
C GLN A 113 -7.87 5.05 -7.64
N CYS A 114 -6.90 4.18 -7.38
CA CYS A 114 -7.13 2.89 -6.71
C CYS A 114 -7.69 3.08 -5.29
N HIS A 115 -7.22 4.07 -4.54
CA HIS A 115 -7.80 4.42 -3.24
C HIS A 115 -9.28 4.80 -3.37
N GLY A 116 -9.62 5.68 -4.32
CA GLY A 116 -10.99 6.10 -4.57
C GLY A 116 -11.92 4.94 -4.96
N GLN A 117 -11.46 4.05 -5.84
CA GLN A 117 -12.24 2.87 -6.28
C GLN A 117 -12.52 1.87 -5.16
N LEU A 118 -11.61 1.77 -4.18
CA LEU A 118 -11.69 0.80 -3.09
C LEU A 118 -12.16 1.40 -1.75
N GLY A 119 -12.44 2.71 -1.71
CA GLY A 119 -12.84 3.40 -0.48
C GLY A 119 -11.76 3.42 0.61
N ILE A 120 -10.51 3.65 0.20
CA ILE A 120 -9.36 3.72 1.12
C ILE A 120 -9.06 5.19 1.42
N ASP A 121 -9.30 5.60 2.67
CA ASP A 121 -9.10 6.99 3.12
C ASP A 121 -7.86 7.15 4.01
N GLN A 122 -7.42 6.06 4.66
CA GLN A 122 -6.27 6.00 5.55
C GLN A 122 -5.38 4.79 5.18
N PRO A 123 -4.64 4.85 4.06
CA PRO A 123 -3.87 3.73 3.53
C PRO A 123 -2.94 3.09 4.56
N GLN A 124 -2.28 3.88 5.40
CA GLN A 124 -1.34 3.40 6.43
C GLN A 124 -2.01 2.59 7.56
N ARG A 125 -3.33 2.73 7.73
CA ARG A 125 -4.11 1.96 8.72
C ARG A 125 -4.91 0.83 8.06
N GLN A 126 -5.33 1.01 6.81
CA GLN A 126 -6.22 0.11 6.10
C GLN A 126 -5.49 -0.91 5.20
N LEU A 127 -4.25 -0.62 4.80
CA LEU A 127 -3.43 -1.52 3.99
C LEU A 127 -2.33 -2.16 4.83
N LYS A 128 -1.66 -3.17 4.27
CA LYS A 128 -0.49 -3.84 4.85
C LYS A 128 0.73 -3.73 3.94
N GLY A 129 1.91 -3.98 4.52
CA GLY A 129 3.15 -4.13 3.78
C GLY A 129 3.59 -2.88 3.04
N THR A 130 4.07 -3.05 1.80
CA THR A 130 4.64 -1.96 1.00
C THR A 130 3.64 -0.84 0.76
N TYR A 131 2.36 -1.15 0.53
CA TYR A 131 1.32 -0.16 0.22
C TYR A 131 0.77 0.57 1.44
N ALA A 132 1.12 0.14 2.65
CA ALA A 132 0.87 0.91 3.87
C ALA A 132 1.90 2.03 4.10
N LYS A 133 2.92 2.17 3.23
CA LYS A 133 3.94 3.20 3.38
C LYS A 133 3.42 4.57 2.92
N PRO A 134 3.87 5.67 3.56
CA PRO A 134 3.45 7.03 3.18
C PRO A 134 3.69 7.39 1.71
N VAL A 135 4.68 6.77 1.05
CA VAL A 135 4.96 6.94 -0.38
C VAL A 135 3.76 6.69 -1.28
N TRP A 136 2.84 5.79 -0.91
CA TRP A 136 1.68 5.45 -1.72
C TRP A 136 0.44 6.29 -1.40
N ASP A 137 0.51 7.15 -0.39
CA ASP A 137 -0.59 8.03 -0.01
C ASP A 137 -0.39 9.41 -0.66
N PRO A 138 -1.26 9.83 -1.60
CA PRO A 138 -1.14 11.12 -2.28
C PRO A 138 -1.25 12.30 -1.30
N ASN A 139 -1.89 12.12 -0.14
CA ASN A 139 -2.04 13.16 0.88
C ASN A 139 -0.86 13.19 1.88
N SER A 140 0.12 12.29 1.72
CA SER A 140 1.27 12.23 2.60
C SER A 140 2.11 13.52 2.53
N PRO A 141 2.66 13.98 3.68
CA PRO A 141 3.54 15.16 3.71
C PRO A 141 4.75 15.07 2.77
N ILE A 142 5.20 13.85 2.46
CA ILE A 142 6.35 13.64 1.55
C ILE A 142 6.10 14.18 0.13
N TRP A 143 4.83 14.27 -0.29
CA TRP A 143 4.44 14.81 -1.59
C TRP A 143 4.07 16.29 -1.47
N ARG A 144 3.44 16.69 -0.36
CA ARG A 144 3.06 18.09 -0.09
C ARG A 144 4.23 19.03 0.22
N GLN A 145 5.43 18.51 0.47
CA GLN A 145 6.65 19.29 0.67
C GLN A 145 7.50 19.41 -0.61
N ALA A 146 7.06 18.82 -1.72
CA ALA A 146 7.77 18.83 -3.00
C ALA A 146 7.27 19.92 -3.97
N ASP A 147 6.33 20.76 -3.53
CA ASP A 147 5.83 21.97 -4.21
C ASP A 147 6.44 23.24 -3.59
#